data_AF-A0A0B0H5S1-F1
#
_entry.id   AF-A0A0B0H5S1-F1
#
_cell.length_a   1.000
_cell.length_b   1.000
_cell.length_c   1.000
_cell.angle_alpha   90.00
_cell.angle_beta   90.00
_cell.angle_gamma   90.00
#
_symmetry.space_group_name_H-M   'P 1'
#
loop_
_entity.id
_entity.type
_entity.pdbx_description
1 polymer ?
#
loop_
_entity_poly.entity_id
_entity_poly.type
_entity_poly.pdbx_seq_one_letter_code
_entity_poly.pdbx_strand_id
1 'polypeptide(L)'
;MEIGSMLGVLVLALLVLAVALVMPYAIARNLVTGHTYRNQLDKGLDSLRISNMLGFLGINRSEYLHTQHGVDIQTHMEKCDACEDKELCDDVLSEERQEETDLGFCANIDDLKRIEEEQKGSAAN
;
A
#
# COMPACT_ATOMS: atom_id res chain seq x y z
N MET A 1 2.40 -22.30 55.40
CA MET A 1 2.51 -22.76 53.99
C MET A 1 1.43 -22.19 53.08
N GLU A 2 0.31 -21.66 53.58
CA GLU A 2 -0.80 -21.19 52.73
C GLU A 2 -0.62 -19.77 52.18
N ILE A 3 -0.01 -18.86 52.95
CA ILE A 3 0.15 -17.45 52.55
C ILE A 3 1.06 -17.29 51.33
N GLY A 4 2.16 -18.05 51.27
CA GLY A 4 3.09 -18.02 50.13
C GLY A 4 2.47 -18.56 48.84
N SER A 5 1.56 -19.52 48.94
CA SER A 5 0.83 -20.07 47.79
C SER A 5 -0.22 -19.08 47.27
N MET A 6 -0.98 -18.42 48.15
CA MET A 6 -1.95 -17.38 47.73
C MET A 6 -1.26 -16.18 47.08
N LEU A 7 -0.12 -15.73 47.62
CA LEU A 7 0.68 -14.66 47.01
C LEU A 7 1.19 -15.05 45.62
N GLY A 8 1.67 -16.29 45.45
CA GLY A 8 2.10 -16.81 44.16
C GLY A 8 0.96 -16.83 43.12
N VAL A 9 -0.23 -17.28 43.50
CA VAL A 9 -1.41 -17.29 42.62
C VAL A 9 -1.84 -15.88 42.24
N LEU A 10 -1.79 -14.93 43.17
CA LEU A 10 -2.19 -13.54 42.93
C LEU A 10 -1.22 -12.84 41.96
N VAL A 11 0.08 -13.06 42.11
CA VAL A 11 1.10 -12.58 41.17
C VAL A 11 0.91 -13.22 39.79
N LEU A 12 0.67 -14.53 39.72
CA LEU A 12 0.45 -15.22 38.45
C LEU A 12 -0.82 -14.70 37.74
N ALA A 13 -1.91 -14.49 38.49
CA ALA A 13 -3.15 -13.94 37.95
C ALA A 13 -2.96 -12.52 37.41
N LEU A 14 -2.20 -11.67 38.11
CA LEU A 14 -1.85 -10.33 37.63
C LEU A 14 -1.01 -10.38 36.35
N LEU A 15 -0.05 -11.30 36.24
CA LEU A 15 0.75 -11.48 35.03
C LEU A 15 -0.11 -11.94 33.85
N VAL A 16 -1.01 -12.91 34.06
CA VAL A 16 -1.94 -13.37 33.02
C VAL A 16 -2.86 -12.24 32.58
N LEU A 17 -3.41 -11.46 33.52
CA LEU A 17 -4.25 -10.32 33.21
C LEU A 17 -3.46 -9.25 32.42
N ALA A 18 -2.23 -8.96 32.82
CA ALA A 18 -1.36 -8.02 32.11
C ALA A 18 -1.13 -8.47 30.66
N VAL A 19 -0.79 -9.75 30.44
CA VAL A 19 -0.60 -10.30 29.08
C VAL A 19 -1.90 -10.24 28.27
N ALA A 20 -3.03 -10.60 28.89
CA ALA A 20 -4.35 -10.59 28.25
C ALA A 20 -4.78 -9.18 27.82
N LEU A 21 -4.29 -8.12 28.47
CA LEU A 21 -4.56 -6.73 28.08
C LEU A 21 -3.53 -6.19 27.09
N VAL A 22 -2.23 -6.48 27.29
CA VAL A 22 -1.15 -5.94 26.45
C VAL A 22 -1.19 -6.52 25.03
N MET A 23 -1.49 -7.82 24.88
CA MET A 23 -1.54 -8.45 23.55
C MET A 23 -2.58 -7.82 22.61
N PRO A 24 -3.88 -7.74 22.96
CA PRO A 24 -4.87 -7.13 22.07
C PRO A 24 -4.56 -5.64 21.83
N TYR A 25 -4.02 -4.93 22.82
CA TYR A 25 -3.58 -3.55 22.65
C TYR A 25 -2.44 -3.43 21.61
N ALA A 26 -1.42 -4.28 21.68
CA ALA A 26 -0.31 -4.28 20.73
C ALA A 26 -0.77 -4.64 19.31
N ILE A 27 -1.66 -5.64 19.18
CA ILE A 27 -2.26 -6.02 17.89
C ILE A 27 -3.08 -4.86 17.32
N ALA A 28 -3.96 -4.26 18.12
CA ALA A 28 -4.76 -3.11 17.69
C ALA A 28 -3.88 -1.93 17.24
N ARG A 29 -2.81 -1.62 17.98
CA ARG A 29 -1.89 -0.56 17.61
C ARG A 29 -1.14 -0.84 16.30
N ASN A 30 -0.74 -2.09 16.07
CA ASN A 30 -0.11 -2.49 14.81
C ASN A 30 -1.09 -2.40 13.63
N LEU A 31 -2.34 -2.83 13.83
CA LEU A 31 -3.40 -2.71 12.81
C LEU A 31 -3.70 -1.25 12.46
N VAL A 32 -3.81 -0.37 13.46
CA VAL A 32 -4.03 1.06 13.26
C VAL A 32 -2.86 1.71 12.52
N THR A 33 -1.63 1.34 12.86
CA THR A 33 -0.43 1.82 12.16
C THR A 33 -0.46 1.39 10.69
N GLY A 34 -0.79 0.13 10.41
CA GLY A 34 -0.93 -0.39 9.05
C GLY A 34 -2.02 0.33 8.24
N HIS A 35 -3.20 0.52 8.82
CA HIS A 35 -4.30 1.27 8.19
C HIS A 35 -3.92 2.73 7.92
N THR A 36 -3.28 3.38 8.90
CA THR A 36 -2.87 4.78 8.77
C THR A 36 -1.82 4.92 7.67
N TYR A 37 -0.88 3.98 7.55
CA TYR A 37 0.11 3.95 6.48
C TYR A 37 -0.52 3.76 5.10
N ARG A 38 -1.43 2.79 4.94
CA ARG A 38 -2.15 2.62 3.65
C ARG A 38 -3.02 3.82 3.29
N ASN A 39 -3.63 4.46 4.28
CA ASN A 39 -4.43 5.68 4.05
C ASN A 39 -3.54 6.88 3.64
N GLN A 40 -2.29 6.95 4.11
CA GLN A 40 -1.33 7.95 3.64
C GLN A 40 -0.90 7.68 2.20
N LEU A 41 -0.65 6.41 1.84
CA LEU A 41 -0.36 6.02 0.46
C LEU A 41 -1.52 6.39 -0.47
N ASP A 42 -2.76 6.08 -0.08
CA ASP A 42 -3.94 6.42 -0.86
C ASP A 42 -4.05 7.92 -1.12
N LYS A 43 -3.97 8.75 -0.07
CA LYS A 43 -3.99 10.21 -0.20
C LYS A 43 -2.83 10.77 -1.01
N GLY A 44 -1.64 10.19 -0.86
CA GLY A 44 -0.47 10.59 -1.64
C GLY A 44 -0.65 10.26 -3.12
N LEU A 45 -1.18 9.09 -3.42
CA LEU A 45 -1.46 8.66 -4.79
C LEU A 45 -2.41 9.62 -5.51
N ASP A 46 -3.50 10.03 -4.85
CA ASP A 46 -4.48 11.01 -5.36
C ASP A 46 -3.83 12.32 -5.83
N SER A 47 -2.79 12.77 -5.13
CA SER A 47 -2.14 14.04 -5.42
C SER A 47 -1.09 13.97 -6.53
N LEU A 48 -0.73 12.77 -6.98
CA LEU A 48 0.39 12.54 -7.88
C LEU A 48 -0.08 12.17 -9.29
N ARG A 49 0.72 12.56 -10.29
CA ARG A 49 0.52 12.18 -11.70
C ARG A 49 0.44 10.67 -11.93
N ILE A 50 1.03 9.88 -11.03
CA ILE A 50 0.94 8.42 -11.09
C ILE A 50 -0.51 7.93 -11.05
N SER A 51 -1.43 8.62 -10.35
CA SER A 51 -2.85 8.24 -10.36
C SER A 51 -3.46 8.35 -11.76
N ASN A 52 -3.09 9.38 -12.52
CA ASN A 52 -3.53 9.54 -13.91
C ASN A 52 -2.93 8.45 -14.81
N MET A 53 -1.65 8.11 -14.60
CA MET A 53 -1.00 7.01 -15.33
C MET A 53 -1.67 5.66 -15.05
N LEU A 54 -2.03 5.36 -13.80
CA LEU A 54 -2.78 4.14 -13.46
C LEU A 54 -4.12 4.10 -14.20
N GLY A 55 -4.86 5.22 -14.21
CA GLY A 55 -6.11 5.35 -14.94
C GLY A 55 -5.95 5.18 -16.45
N PHE A 56 -4.91 5.79 -17.03
CA PHE A 56 -4.57 5.67 -18.45
C PHE A 56 -4.27 4.23 -18.86
N LEU A 57 -3.54 3.49 -18.01
CA LEU A 57 -3.26 2.06 -18.22
C LEU A 57 -4.46 1.16 -17.92
N GLY A 58 -5.57 1.70 -17.41
CA GLY A 58 -6.74 0.93 -17.01
C GLY A 58 -6.52 0.09 -15.74
N ILE A 59 -5.48 0.41 -14.96
CA ILE A 59 -5.17 -0.26 -13.70
C ILE A 59 -6.17 0.22 -12.65
N ASN A 60 -6.89 -0.71 -12.02
CA ASN A 60 -7.78 -0.39 -10.94
C ASN A 60 -6.96 0.06 -9.72
N ARG A 61 -7.14 1.31 -9.32
CA ARG A 61 -6.40 1.91 -8.20
C ARG A 61 -6.65 1.20 -6.87
N SER A 62 -7.90 0.81 -6.58
CA SER A 62 -8.23 0.11 -5.34
C SER A 62 -7.51 -1.23 -5.30
N GLU A 63 -7.57 -1.98 -6.39
CA GLU A 63 -6.88 -3.26 -6.49
C GLU A 63 -5.36 -3.08 -6.37
N TYR A 64 -4.77 -2.11 -7.08
CA TYR A 64 -3.35 -1.76 -6.97
C TYR A 64 -2.93 -1.47 -5.53
N LEU A 65 -3.69 -0.62 -4.84
CA LEU A 65 -3.43 -0.28 -3.44
C LEU A 65 -3.62 -1.46 -2.48
N HIS A 66 -4.28 -2.54 -2.88
CA HIS A 66 -4.51 -3.73 -2.06
C HIS A 66 -3.52 -4.85 -2.36
N THR A 67 -3.19 -5.08 -3.64
CA THR A 67 -2.35 -6.21 -4.09
C THR A 67 -0.86 -5.89 -4.01
N GLN A 68 -0.46 -4.63 -4.23
CA GLN A 68 0.95 -4.26 -4.22
C GLN A 68 1.48 -4.02 -2.80
N HIS A 69 2.77 -4.29 -2.59
CA HIS A 69 3.42 -3.99 -1.31
C HIS A 69 3.54 -2.47 -1.14
N GLY A 70 3.30 -1.99 0.08
CA GLY A 70 3.34 -0.55 0.36
C GLY A 70 4.70 0.11 0.05
N VAL A 71 5.79 -0.65 0.18
CA VAL A 71 7.15 -0.19 -0.16
C VAL A 71 7.32 0.02 -1.67
N ASP A 72 6.71 -0.86 -2.47
CA ASP A 72 6.73 -0.74 -3.94
C ASP A 72 5.87 0.44 -4.39
N ILE A 73 4.68 0.61 -3.78
CA ILE A 73 3.81 1.77 -4.02
C ILE A 73 4.56 3.06 -3.71
N GLN A 74 5.21 3.13 -2.55
CA GLN A 74 6.01 4.29 -2.16
C GLN A 74 7.16 4.53 -3.14
N THR A 75 7.87 3.48 -3.56
CA THR A 75 8.95 3.58 -4.56
C THR A 75 8.43 4.12 -5.89
N HIS A 76 7.27 3.65 -6.35
CA HIS A 76 6.66 4.16 -7.58
C HIS A 76 6.28 5.64 -7.45
N MET A 77 5.74 6.05 -6.30
CA MET A 77 5.42 7.45 -6.01
C MET A 77 6.68 8.33 -6.03
N GLU A 78 7.76 7.90 -5.38
CA GLU A 78 9.03 8.62 -5.34
C GLU A 78 9.66 8.75 -6.73
N LYS A 79 9.69 7.66 -7.52
CA LYS A 79 10.16 7.69 -8.91
C LYS A 79 9.32 8.63 -9.78
N CYS A 80 8.00 8.65 -9.61
CA CYS A 80 7.11 9.51 -10.36
C CYS A 80 7.31 10.99 -9.98
N ASP A 81 7.46 11.29 -8.69
CA ASP A 81 7.68 12.67 -8.24
C ASP A 81 9.07 13.19 -8.64
N ALA A 82 10.08 12.33 -8.68
CA ALA A 82 11.42 12.66 -9.14
C ALA A 82 11.58 12.73 -10.67
N CYS A 83 10.56 12.36 -11.45
CA CYS A 83 10.61 12.37 -12.91
C CYS A 83 10.76 13.80 -13.45
N GLU A 84 11.67 13.98 -14.41
CA GLU A 84 11.90 15.27 -15.08
C GLU A 84 10.95 15.49 -16.27
N ASP A 85 10.51 14.41 -16.93
CA ASP A 85 9.64 14.43 -18.12
C ASP A 85 8.15 14.59 -17.79
N LYS A 86 7.86 15.45 -16.80
CA LYS A 86 6.52 15.68 -16.26
C LYS A 86 5.54 16.27 -17.29
N GLU A 87 5.99 17.18 -18.13
CA GLU A 87 5.17 17.79 -19.18
C GLU A 87 4.85 16.78 -20.28
N LEU A 88 5.85 16.02 -20.74
CA LEU A 88 5.66 14.93 -21.70
C LEU A 88 4.66 13.88 -21.19
N CYS A 89 4.74 13.55 -19.90
CA CYS A 89 3.77 12.66 -19.25
C CYS A 89 2.35 13.21 -19.37
N ASP A 90 2.13 14.46 -18.98
CA ASP A 90 0.80 15.07 -19.02
C ASP A 90 0.24 15.17 -20.45
N ASP A 91 1.09 15.49 -21.42
CA ASP A 91 0.72 15.55 -22.84
C ASP A 91 0.24 14.18 -23.34
N VAL A 92 1.02 13.12 -23.10
CA VAL A 92 0.66 11.75 -23.51
C VAL A 92 -0.61 11.26 -22.80
N LEU A 93 -0.75 11.56 -21.51
CA LEU A 93 -1.94 11.17 -20.72
C LEU A 93 -3.20 11.95 -21.12
N SER A 94 -3.07 13.07 -21.83
CA SER A 94 -4.20 13.85 -22.34
C SER A 94 -4.82 13.26 -23.61
N GLU A 95 -4.09 12.39 -24.30
CA GLU A 95 -4.53 11.72 -25.53
C GLU A 95 -5.31 10.42 -25.22
N GLU A 96 -6.04 9.92 -26.22
CA GLU A 96 -6.67 8.60 -26.11
C GLU A 96 -5.60 7.50 -26.21
N ARG A 97 -5.61 6.56 -25.26
CA ARG A 97 -4.62 5.48 -25.22
C ARG A 97 -4.68 4.62 -26.48
N GLN A 98 -3.53 4.47 -27.13
CA GLN A 98 -3.31 3.50 -28.19
C GLN A 98 -2.42 2.37 -27.67
N GLU A 99 -2.56 1.18 -28.23
CA GLU A 99 -1.79 0.00 -27.79
C GLU A 99 -0.27 0.21 -27.98
N GLU A 100 0.11 1.01 -28.98
CA GLU A 100 1.50 1.35 -29.31
C GLU A 100 2.00 2.66 -28.67
N THR A 101 1.23 3.30 -27.77
CA THR A 101 1.68 4.56 -27.13
C THR A 101 3.03 4.35 -26.43
N ASP A 102 4.03 5.12 -26.85
CA ASP A 102 5.37 5.06 -26.26
C ASP A 102 5.36 5.72 -24.88
N LEU A 103 5.68 4.92 -23.86
CA LEU A 103 5.77 5.33 -22.47
C LEU A 103 7.19 5.09 -21.91
N GLY A 104 8.19 4.95 -22.78
CA GLY A 104 9.58 4.68 -22.41
C GLY A 104 10.23 5.76 -21.54
N PHE A 105 9.67 6.98 -21.50
CA PHE A 105 10.10 8.05 -20.60
C PHE A 105 9.68 7.81 -19.14
N CYS A 106 8.66 6.98 -18.89
CA CYS A 106 8.15 6.74 -17.55
C CYS A 106 9.01 5.69 -16.83
N ALA A 107 9.71 6.10 -15.77
CA ALA A 107 10.56 5.22 -14.95
C ALA A 107 9.81 4.07 -14.24
N ASN A 108 8.48 4.11 -14.21
CA ASN A 108 7.62 3.08 -13.62
C ASN A 108 7.00 2.15 -14.67
N ILE A 109 7.24 2.37 -15.97
CA ILE A 109 6.42 1.74 -17.02
C ILE A 109 6.46 0.21 -17.01
N ASP A 110 7.62 -0.38 -16.80
CA ASP A 110 7.79 -1.84 -16.80
C ASP A 110 7.01 -2.48 -15.64
N ASP A 111 7.09 -1.89 -14.45
CA ASP A 111 6.36 -2.37 -13.27
C ASP A 111 4.85 -2.17 -13.45
N LEU A 112 4.42 -1.04 -14.01
CA LEU A 112 2.99 -0.77 -14.23
C LEU A 112 2.38 -1.69 -15.30
N LYS A 113 3.10 -1.99 -16.39
CA LYS A 113 2.62 -2.95 -17.41
C LYS A 113 2.45 -4.35 -16.84
N ARG A 114 3.39 -4.81 -15.99
CA ARG A 114 3.26 -6.09 -15.28
C ARG A 114 1.99 -6.13 -14.42
N ILE A 115 1.72 -5.06 -13.68
CA ILE A 115 0.50 -4.95 -12.84
C ILE A 115 -0.77 -4.92 -13.69
N GLU A 116 -0.75 -4.22 -14.83
CA GLU A 116 -1.86 -4.21 -15.77
C GLU A 116 -2.20 -5.62 -16.26
N GLU A 117 -1.18 -6.40 -16.64
CA GLU A 117 -1.32 -7.80 -17.07
C GLU A 117 -1.86 -8.70 -15.94
N GLU A 118 -1.35 -8.54 -14.72
CA GLU A 118 -1.82 -9.27 -13.54
C GLU A 118 -3.31 -9.03 -13.27
N GLN A 119 -3.76 -7.77 -13.34
CA GLN A 119 -5.17 -7.43 -13.12
C GLN A 119 -6.07 -7.93 -14.26
N LYS A 120 -5.62 -7.83 -15.53
CA LYS A 120 -6.34 -8.41 -16.67
C LYS A 120 -6.50 -9.91 -16.56
N GLY A 121 -5.47 -10.62 -16.09
CA GLY A 121 -5.51 -12.07 -15.84
C GLY A 121 -6.41 -12.45 -14.66
N SER A 122 -6.46 -11.61 -13.62
CA SER A 122 -7.36 -11.78 -12.47
C SER A 122 -8.84 -11.64 -12.85
N ALA A 123 -9.16 -10.70 -13.74
CA ALA A 123 -10.53 -10.46 -14.20
C ALA A 123 -11.08 -11.52 -15.19
N ALA A 124 -10.23 -12.40 -15.73
CA ALA A 124 -10.61 -13.45 -16.67
C ALA A 124 -10.95 -14.81 -16.01
N ASN A 125 -10.74 -14.94 -14.70
CA ASN A 125 -11.09 -16.12 -13.88
C ASN A 125 -12.35 -15.86 -13.05
#